data_AF-A0A7C1G913-F1
#
_entry.id   AF-A0A7C1G913-F1
#
_cell.length_a   1.000
_cell.length_b   1.000
_cell.length_c   1.000
_cell.angle_alpha   90.00
_cell.angle_beta   90.00
_cell.angle_gamma   90.00
#
_symmetry.space_group_name_H-M   'P 1'
#
loop_
_entity.id
_entity.type
_entity.pdbx_description
1 polymer ?
#
loop_
_entity_poly.entity_id
_entity_poly.type
_entity_poly.pdbx_seq_one_letter_code
_entity_poly.pdbx_strand_id
1 'polypeptide(L)'
;MRGEGMITLSDELKQAAQALGESLRATEAVQIYLAAQARLRADPEAYSLEDRFLRLYQSLLARQRAGEELTQAEMDEFYALRSQMQRHPLFIERDMALTLLRSTFAVVGLDLSNELGLDFSTLAQEA
;
A
#
# COMPACT_ATOMS: atom_id res chain seq x y z
N MET A 1 -31.88 18.34 13.04
CA MET A 1 -30.63 18.46 12.26
C MET A 1 -29.49 18.61 13.25
N ARG A 2 -28.72 17.55 13.50
CA ARG A 2 -27.47 17.64 14.27
C ARG A 2 -26.39 18.11 13.29
N GLY A 3 -25.79 19.25 13.56
CA GLY A 3 -24.65 19.74 12.79
C GLY A 3 -23.47 18.81 13.01
N GLU A 4 -22.99 18.21 11.94
CA GLU A 4 -21.68 17.59 11.87
C GLU A 4 -20.65 18.72 12.06
N GLY A 5 -20.24 18.94 13.31
CA GLY A 5 -19.09 19.78 13.58
C GLY A 5 -17.87 19.08 12.99
N MET A 6 -17.30 19.64 11.93
CA MET A 6 -15.96 19.27 11.47
C MET A 6 -15.04 19.24 12.69
N ILE A 7 -14.57 18.06 13.08
CA ILE A 7 -13.62 17.89 14.16
C ILE A 7 -12.35 18.62 13.73
N THR A 8 -12.19 19.86 14.18
CA THR A 8 -10.95 20.59 13.99
C THR A 8 -10.00 20.08 15.04
N LEU A 9 -9.05 19.22 14.63
CA LEU A 9 -7.98 18.75 15.52
C LEU A 9 -7.26 19.97 16.11
N SER A 10 -6.97 19.91 17.41
CA SER A 10 -6.15 20.92 18.05
C SER A 10 -4.75 20.95 17.43
N ASP A 11 -4.07 22.08 17.49
CA ASP A 11 -2.73 22.19 16.91
C ASP A 11 -1.72 21.30 17.63
N GLU A 12 -1.92 21.05 18.92
CA GLU A 12 -1.13 20.08 19.70
C GLU A 12 -1.30 18.65 19.15
N LEU A 13 -2.54 18.25 18.83
CA LEU A 13 -2.80 16.93 18.24
C LEU A 13 -2.19 16.80 16.84
N LYS A 14 -2.26 17.85 16.02
CA LYS A 14 -1.60 17.86 14.70
C LYS A 14 -0.08 17.74 14.84
N GLN A 15 0.53 18.48 15.76
CA GLN A 15 1.96 18.42 16.02
C GLN A 15 2.38 17.04 16.53
N ALA A 16 1.62 16.45 17.45
CA ALA A 16 1.88 15.10 17.96
C ALA A 16 1.78 14.05 16.84
N ALA A 17 0.74 14.12 16.00
CA ALA A 17 0.58 13.21 14.87
C ALA A 17 1.72 13.36 13.84
N GLN A 18 2.16 14.59 13.58
CA GLN A 18 3.30 14.84 12.69
C GLN A 18 4.60 14.27 13.28
N ALA A 19 4.88 14.52 14.56
CA ALA A 19 6.06 13.99 15.25
C ALA A 19 6.08 12.45 15.26
N LEU A 20 4.92 11.82 15.43
CA LEU A 20 4.76 10.37 15.29
C LEU A 20 5.09 9.91 13.86
N GLY A 21 4.54 10.58 12.84
CA GLY A 21 4.83 10.27 11.44
C GLY A 21 6.31 10.41 11.08
N GLU A 22 6.98 11.46 11.57
CA GLU A 22 8.43 11.67 11.40
C GLU A 22 9.25 10.56 12.10
N SER A 23 8.86 10.19 13.32
CA SER A 23 9.49 9.10 14.07
C SER A 23 9.33 7.76 13.35
N LEU A 24 8.12 7.47 12.86
CA LEU A 24 7.85 6.26 12.07
C LEU A 24 8.67 6.25 10.79
N ARG A 25 8.78 7.39 10.10
CA ARG A 25 9.60 7.52 8.90
C ARG A 25 11.06 7.16 9.15
N ALA A 26 11.59 7.48 10.33
CA ALA A 26 12.97 7.18 10.70
C ALA A 26 13.20 5.69 11.08
N THR A 27 12.15 4.89 11.25
CA THR A 27 12.30 3.47 11.58
C THR A 27 12.95 2.68 10.47
N GLU A 28 13.71 1.64 10.85
CA GLU A 28 14.39 0.76 9.91
C GLU A 28 13.40 0.14 8.90
N ALA A 29 12.23 -0.32 9.36
CA ALA A 29 11.22 -0.92 8.49
C ALA A 29 10.72 0.04 7.39
N VAL A 30 10.48 1.32 7.73
CA VAL A 30 10.10 2.33 6.72
C VAL A 30 11.27 2.62 5.77
N GLN A 31 12.50 2.73 6.29
CA GLN A 31 13.67 2.99 5.46
C GLN A 31 13.95 1.84 4.48
N ILE A 32 13.83 0.59 4.91
CA ILE A 32 13.96 -0.60 4.06
C ILE A 32 12.92 -0.55 2.93
N TYR A 33 11.66 -0.28 3.25
CA TYR A 33 10.60 -0.18 2.25
C TYR A 33 10.82 0.97 1.26
N LEU A 34 11.20 2.16 1.74
CA LEU A 34 11.48 3.30 0.87
C LEU A 34 12.67 3.03 -0.06
N ALA A 35 13.72 2.36 0.43
CA ALA A 35 14.86 1.98 -0.39
C ALA A 35 14.48 0.95 -1.46
N ALA A 36 13.74 -0.11 -1.10
CA ALA A 36 13.26 -1.10 -2.05
C ALA A 36 12.34 -0.48 -3.12
N GLN A 37 11.46 0.43 -2.71
CA GLN A 37 10.60 1.17 -3.64
C GLN A 37 11.40 2.09 -4.57
N ALA A 38 12.46 2.74 -4.08
CA ALA A 38 13.33 3.56 -4.92
C ALA A 38 14.09 2.72 -5.96
N ARG A 39 14.63 1.56 -5.57
CA ARG A 39 15.29 0.62 -6.49
C ARG A 39 14.34 0.13 -7.58
N LEU A 40 13.14 -0.28 -7.19
CA LEU A 40 12.11 -0.74 -8.13
C LEU A 40 11.74 0.33 -9.15
N ARG A 41 11.59 1.60 -8.73
CA ARG A 41 11.28 2.71 -9.64
C ARG A 41 12.43 3.09 -10.56
N ALA A 42 13.67 2.88 -10.12
CA ALA A 42 14.86 3.17 -10.91
C ALA A 42 15.13 2.10 -11.98
N ASP A 43 14.46 0.95 -11.91
CA ASP A 43 14.68 -0.18 -12.79
C ASP A 43 13.77 -0.13 -14.05
N PRO A 44 14.34 -0.03 -15.26
CA PRO A 44 13.54 0.09 -16.48
C PRO A 44 12.74 -1.17 -16.82
N GLU A 45 13.24 -2.36 -16.46
CA GLU A 45 12.57 -3.63 -16.73
C GLU A 45 11.32 -3.77 -15.85
N ALA A 46 11.46 -3.53 -14.55
CA ALA A 46 10.37 -3.51 -13.59
C ALA A 46 9.31 -2.46 -13.97
N TYR A 47 9.72 -1.26 -14.38
CA TYR A 47 8.79 -0.24 -14.87
C TYR A 47 8.00 -0.74 -16.08
N SER A 48 8.67 -1.32 -17.08
CA SER A 48 8.01 -1.87 -18.27
C SER A 48 7.03 -3.00 -17.94
N LEU A 49 7.42 -3.90 -17.03
CA LEU A 49 6.58 -5.01 -16.56
C LEU A 49 5.33 -4.50 -15.85
N GLU A 50 5.48 -3.57 -14.90
CA GLU A 50 4.36 -2.99 -14.16
C GLU A 50 3.39 -2.24 -15.08
N ASP A 51 3.93 -1.43 -15.98
CA ASP A 51 3.13 -0.64 -16.93
C ASP A 51 2.33 -1.53 -17.91
N ARG A 52 2.95 -2.61 -18.42
CA ARG A 52 2.24 -3.61 -19.24
C ARG A 52 1.16 -4.33 -18.44
N PHE A 53 1.48 -4.77 -17.23
CA PHE A 53 0.53 -5.46 -16.36
C PHE A 53 -0.67 -4.58 -16.01
N LEU A 54 -0.45 -3.33 -15.61
CA LEU A 54 -1.52 -2.39 -15.26
C LEU A 54 -2.42 -2.08 -16.45
N ARG A 55 -1.86 -1.85 -17.65
CA ARG A 55 -2.67 -1.62 -18.85
C ARG A 55 -3.52 -2.83 -19.21
N LEU A 56 -2.96 -4.04 -19.19
CA LEU A 56 -3.71 -5.25 -19.45
C LEU A 56 -4.81 -5.45 -18.39
N TYR A 57 -4.47 -5.35 -17.11
CA TYR A 57 -5.43 -5.51 -16.03
C TYR A 57 -6.59 -4.52 -16.11
N GLN A 58 -6.31 -3.24 -16.37
CA GLN A 58 -7.36 -2.21 -16.52
C GLN A 58 -8.26 -2.48 -17.73
N SER A 59 -7.68 -2.91 -18.86
CA SER A 59 -8.44 -3.27 -20.06
C SER A 59 -9.37 -4.46 -19.81
N LEU A 60 -8.84 -5.54 -19.23
CA LEU A 60 -9.62 -6.73 -18.90
C LEU A 60 -10.73 -6.43 -17.88
N LEU A 61 -10.43 -5.64 -16.85
CA LEU A 61 -11.40 -5.24 -15.83
C LEU A 61 -12.54 -4.39 -16.42
N ALA A 62 -12.23 -3.47 -17.34
CA ALA A 62 -13.24 -2.65 -18.00
C ALA A 62 -14.19 -3.50 -18.85
N ARG A 63 -13.65 -4.44 -19.61
CA ARG A 63 -14.42 -5.35 -20.46
C ARG A 63 -15.26 -6.34 -19.65
N GLN A 64 -14.70 -6.88 -18.58
CA GLN A 64 -15.46 -7.72 -17.64
C GLN A 64 -16.64 -6.95 -17.03
N ARG A 65 -16.45 -5.68 -16.65
CA ARG A 65 -17.54 -4.82 -16.15
C ARG A 65 -18.58 -4.48 -17.22
N ALA A 66 -18.20 -4.45 -18.48
CA ALA A 66 -19.10 -4.28 -19.62
C ALA A 66 -19.86 -5.58 -19.98
N GLY A 67 -19.57 -6.70 -19.31
CA GLY A 67 -20.20 -8.00 -19.57
C GLY A 67 -19.59 -8.74 -20.77
N GLU A 68 -18.44 -8.31 -21.26
CA GLU A 68 -17.72 -9.02 -22.31
C GLU A 68 -17.08 -10.31 -21.77
N GLU A 69 -17.10 -11.36 -22.58
CA GLU A 69 -16.33 -12.57 -22.29
C GLU A 69 -14.84 -12.33 -22.57
N LEU A 70 -14.00 -12.69 -21.59
CA LEU A 70 -12.56 -12.70 -21.74
C LEU A 70 -12.11 -14.03 -22.33
N THR A 71 -11.23 -13.98 -23.32
CA THR A 71 -10.70 -15.16 -23.99
C THR A 71 -9.63 -15.85 -23.13
N GLN A 72 -9.41 -17.15 -23.39
CA GLN A 72 -8.34 -17.90 -22.72
C GLN A 72 -6.95 -17.27 -22.97
N ALA A 73 -6.68 -16.80 -24.19
CA ALA A 73 -5.41 -16.18 -24.54
C ALA A 73 -5.12 -14.91 -23.72
N GLU A 74 -6.14 -14.10 -23.45
CA GLU A 74 -6.02 -12.90 -22.61
C GLU A 74 -5.75 -13.24 -21.14
N MET A 75 -6.38 -14.29 -20.64
CA MET A 75 -6.12 -14.80 -19.30
C MET A 75 -4.70 -15.37 -19.19
N ASP A 76 -4.24 -16.11 -20.21
CA ASP A 76 -2.88 -16.65 -20.27
C ASP A 76 -1.84 -15.53 -20.27
N GLU A 77 -2.05 -14.46 -21.04
CA GLU A 77 -1.17 -13.28 -21.05
C GLU A 77 -1.12 -12.61 -19.67
N PHE A 78 -2.27 -12.44 -19.02
CA PHE A 78 -2.36 -11.87 -17.69
C PHE A 78 -1.57 -12.70 -16.66
N TYR A 79 -1.75 -14.01 -16.65
CA TYR A 79 -1.03 -14.90 -15.73
C TYR A 79 0.47 -14.96 -16.05
N ALA A 80 0.86 -14.89 -17.32
CA ALA A 80 2.26 -14.84 -17.72
C ALA A 80 2.95 -13.57 -17.21
N LEU A 81 2.33 -12.39 -17.37
CA LEU A 81 2.86 -11.12 -16.85
C LEU A 81 2.92 -11.12 -15.32
N ARG A 82 1.86 -11.59 -14.66
CA ARG A 82 1.85 -11.74 -13.20
C ARG A 82 3.00 -12.63 -12.72
N SER A 83 3.23 -13.76 -13.38
CA SER A 83 4.33 -14.68 -13.05
C SER A 83 5.72 -14.07 -13.25
N GLN A 84 5.89 -13.21 -14.26
CA GLN A 84 7.14 -12.47 -14.46
C GLN A 84 7.38 -11.48 -13.31
N MET A 85 6.37 -10.69 -12.94
CA MET A 85 6.47 -9.77 -11.81
C MET A 85 6.78 -10.50 -10.50
N GLN A 86 6.11 -11.63 -10.22
CA GLN A 86 6.32 -12.42 -9.01
C GLN A 86 7.72 -13.05 -8.90
N ARG A 87 8.43 -13.19 -10.02
CA ARG A 87 9.79 -13.75 -10.06
C ARG A 87 10.87 -12.67 -10.16
N HIS A 88 10.48 -11.42 -10.42
CA HIS A 88 11.44 -10.33 -10.52
C HIS A 88 12.01 -9.98 -9.14
N PRO A 89 13.34 -9.97 -8.96
CA PRO A 89 13.95 -9.76 -7.65
C PRO A 89 13.50 -8.49 -6.93
N LEU A 90 13.35 -7.38 -7.66
CA LEU A 90 12.96 -6.09 -7.06
C LEU A 90 11.49 -6.04 -6.61
N PHE A 91 10.58 -6.76 -7.27
CA PHE A 91 9.19 -6.87 -6.80
C PHE A 91 9.13 -7.72 -5.54
N ILE A 92 9.88 -8.84 -5.50
CA ILE A 92 10.02 -9.69 -4.31
C ILE A 92 10.59 -8.88 -3.14
N GLU A 93 11.68 -8.15 -3.35
CA GLU A 93 12.32 -7.31 -2.33
C GLU A 93 11.33 -6.28 -1.75
N ARG A 94 10.61 -5.56 -2.61
CA ARG A 94 9.59 -4.58 -2.23
C ARG A 94 8.45 -5.23 -1.45
N ASP A 95 8.02 -6.43 -1.84
CA ASP A 95 6.95 -7.17 -1.14
C ASP A 95 7.39 -7.65 0.24
N MET A 96 8.62 -8.16 0.37
CA MET A 96 9.20 -8.54 1.66
C MET A 96 9.33 -7.32 2.59
N ALA A 97 9.83 -6.21 2.07
CA ALA A 97 9.92 -4.95 2.81
C ALA A 97 8.55 -4.42 3.25
N LEU A 98 7.53 -4.55 2.40
CA LEU A 98 6.16 -4.17 2.74
C LEU A 98 5.57 -5.05 3.84
N THR A 99 5.84 -6.35 3.84
CA THR A 99 5.41 -7.25 4.93
C THR A 99 6.03 -6.84 6.26
N LEU A 100 7.33 -6.54 6.27
CA LEU A 100 8.01 -6.02 7.46
C LEU A 100 7.37 -4.71 7.94
N LEU A 101 7.19 -3.74 7.03
CA LEU A 101 6.56 -2.46 7.33
C LEU A 101 5.16 -2.61 7.94
N ARG A 102 4.31 -3.47 7.36
CA ARG A 102 2.97 -3.75 7.87
C ARG A 102 3.01 -4.33 9.28
N SER A 103 3.95 -5.23 9.56
CA SER A 103 4.11 -5.81 10.91
C SER A 103 4.53 -4.75 11.94
N THR A 104 5.45 -3.85 11.58
CA THR A 104 5.86 -2.73 12.44
C THR A 104 4.70 -1.79 12.74
N PHE A 105 3.92 -1.42 11.72
CA PHE A 105 2.77 -0.54 11.91
C PHE A 105 1.64 -1.19 12.71
N ALA A 106 1.45 -2.51 12.59
CA ALA A 106 0.49 -3.23 13.43
C ALA A 106 0.87 -3.16 14.92
N VAL A 107 2.16 -3.30 15.25
CA VAL A 107 2.66 -3.17 16.64
C VAL A 107 2.45 -1.74 17.15
N VAL A 108 2.85 -0.73 16.36
CA VAL A 108 2.66 0.69 16.75
C VAL A 108 1.18 1.01 16.97
N GLY A 109 0.30 0.53 16.09
CA GLY A 109 -1.15 0.73 16.23
C GLY A 109 -1.70 0.10 17.51
N LEU A 110 -1.21 -1.08 17.89
CA LEU A 110 -1.56 -1.73 19.14
C LEU A 110 -1.05 -0.95 20.36
N ASP A 111 0.19 -0.47 20.33
CA ASP A 111 0.77 0.34 21.42
C ASP A 111 -0.02 1.63 21.63
N LEU A 112 -0.35 2.34 20.55
CA LEU A 112 -1.22 3.52 20.61
C LEU A 112 -2.60 3.19 21.18
N SER A 113 -3.16 2.05 20.80
CA SER A 113 -4.48 1.63 21.28
C SER A 113 -4.47 1.36 22.79
N ASN A 114 -3.41 0.71 23.27
CA ASN A 114 -3.22 0.40 24.68
C ASN A 114 -3.02 1.67 25.52
N GLU A 115 -2.16 2.58 25.07
CA GLU A 115 -1.86 3.83 25.81
C GLU A 115 -3.08 4.77 25.87
N LEU A 116 -3.90 4.81 24.82
CA LEU A 116 -5.09 5.65 24.76
C LEU A 116 -6.34 4.98 25.35
N GLY A 117 -6.30 3.67 25.61
CA GLY A 117 -7.47 2.88 26.03
C GLY A 117 -8.58 2.86 24.98
N LEU A 118 -8.22 3.04 23.70
CA LEU A 118 -9.13 3.12 22.56
C LEU A 118 -8.64 2.18 21.47
N ASP A 119 -9.54 1.47 20.79
CA ASP A 119 -9.15 0.65 19.64
C ASP A 119 -8.88 1.56 18.43
N PHE A 120 -7.61 1.93 18.26
CA PHE A 120 -7.16 2.80 17.18
C PHE A 120 -7.30 2.12 15.81
N SER A 121 -7.24 0.78 15.78
CA SER A 121 -7.37 0.01 14.53
C SER A 121 -8.81 0.03 14.00
N THR A 122 -9.79 0.03 14.90
CA THR A 122 -11.21 0.20 14.56
C THR A 122 -11.49 1.65 14.14
N LEU A 123 -10.97 2.64 14.87
CA LEU A 123 -11.16 4.06 14.52
C LEU A 123 -10.58 4.43 13.15
N ALA A 124 -9.45 3.84 12.76
CA ALA A 124 -8.82 4.10 11.47
C ALA A 124 -9.59 3.51 10.26
N GLN A 125 -10.52 2.57 10.48
CA GLN A 125 -11.36 2.00 9.41
C GLN A 125 -12.60 2.84 9.12
N GLU A 126 -13.00 3.71 10.07
CA GLU A 126 -14.18 4.57 9.97
C GLU A 126 -13.87 5.97 9.44
N ALA A 127 -12.58 6.30 9.25
CA ALA A 127 -12.07 7.58 8.74
C ALA A 127 -11.81 7.54 7.23
#